data_AF-A0A5C8DAJ4-F1
#
_entry.id   AF-A0A5C8DAJ4-F1
#
_cell.length_a   1.000
_cell.length_b   1.000
_cell.length_c   1.000
_cell.angle_alpha   90.00
_cell.angle_beta   90.00
_cell.angle_gamma   90.00
#
_symmetry.space_group_name_H-M   'P 1'
#
loop_
_entity.id
_entity.type
_entity.pdbx_description
1 polymer ?
#
loop_
_entity_poly.entity_id
_entity_poly.type
_entity_poly.pdbx_seq_one_letter_code
_entity_poly.pdbx_strand_id
1 'polypeptide(L)'
;MRHRVTLLFVAAVLIALAAAGFSGTPARADKIVDPKSVAPEFREAAEKRHAEQLKLIECNNAAKVAKIPRRDLAQYVAECFDKP
;
A
#
# COMPACT_ATOMS: atom_id res chain seq x y z
N MET A 1 25.87 -13.92 38.64
CA MET A 1 26.01 -12.48 38.28
C MET A 1 26.11 -12.25 36.77
N ARG A 2 27.09 -12.87 36.09
CA ARG A 2 27.36 -12.69 34.65
C ARG A 2 26.15 -12.95 33.73
N HIS A 3 25.42 -14.05 33.93
CA HIS A 3 24.22 -14.37 33.14
C HIS A 3 23.04 -13.41 33.36
N ARG A 4 22.89 -12.85 34.57
CA ARG A 4 21.83 -11.86 34.85
C ARG A 4 22.10 -10.55 34.11
N VAL A 5 23.37 -10.13 34.05
CA VAL A 5 23.78 -8.95 33.28
C VAL A 5 23.59 -9.18 31.79
N THR A 6 23.96 -10.36 31.27
CA THR A 6 23.72 -10.71 29.85
C THR A 6 22.24 -10.69 29.50
N LEU A 7 21.37 -11.26 30.34
CA LEU A 7 19.93 -11.25 30.11
C LEU A 7 19.33 -9.84 30.12
N LEU A 8 19.78 -8.97 31.02
CA LEU A 8 19.34 -7.57 31.06
C LEU A 8 19.79 -6.79 29.82
N PHE A 9 21.00 -7.02 29.33
CA PHE A 9 21.49 -6.41 28.10
C PHE A 9 20.69 -6.87 26.87
N VAL A 10 20.41 -8.18 26.75
CA VAL A 10 19.60 -8.70 25.64
C VAL A 10 18.18 -8.13 25.69
N ALA A 11 17.56 -8.07 26.87
CA ALA A 11 16.23 -7.47 27.02
C ALA A 11 16.21 -5.99 26.61
N ALA A 12 17.22 -5.21 27.02
CA ALA A 12 17.33 -3.79 26.64
C ALA A 12 17.49 -3.60 25.12
N VAL A 13 18.28 -4.45 24.46
CA VAL A 13 18.45 -4.42 23.01
C VAL A 13 17.15 -4.76 22.28
N LEU A 14 16.42 -5.79 22.74
CA LEU A 14 15.14 -6.17 22.13
C LEU A 14 14.08 -5.07 22.27
N ILE A 15 14.02 -4.40 23.42
CA ILE A 15 13.11 -3.27 23.65
C ILE A 15 13.46 -2.09 22.72
N ALA A 16 14.75 -1.79 22.55
CA ALA A 16 15.19 -0.72 21.66
C ALA A 16 14.85 -1.00 20.18
N LEU A 17 15.01 -2.26 19.71
CA LEU A 17 14.63 -2.64 18.35
C LEU A 17 13.12 -2.57 18.12
N ALA A 18 12.31 -2.98 19.10
CA ALA A 18 10.85 -2.91 18.99
C ALA A 18 10.35 -1.46 18.89
N ALA A 19 10.97 -0.53 19.63
CA ALA A 19 10.63 0.88 19.56
C ALA A 19 11.00 1.53 18.21
N ALA A 20 12.10 1.09 17.57
CA ALA A 20 12.52 1.60 16.28
C ALA A 20 11.73 1.02 15.09
N GLY A 21 11.15 -0.18 15.23
CA GLY A 21 10.38 -0.82 14.15
C GLY A 21 8.96 -0.26 13.92
N PHE A 22 8.43 0.52 14.87
CA PHE A 22 7.05 1.03 14.81
C PHE A 22 6.92 2.35 14.01
N SER A 23 8.02 2.97 13.57
CA SER A 23 7.99 4.22 12.79
C SER A 23 7.68 4.02 11.31
N GLY A 24 7.00 2.94 10.93
CA GLY A 24 6.49 2.77 9.58
C GLY A 24 5.45 3.85 9.29
N THR A 25 5.67 4.68 8.27
CA THR A 25 4.62 5.53 7.71
C THR A 25 3.42 4.64 7.38
N PRO A 26 2.20 5.00 7.81
CA PRO A 26 1.02 4.22 7.44
C PRO A 26 0.95 4.21 5.91
N ALA A 27 0.93 3.02 5.31
CA ALA A 27 0.64 2.84 3.91
C ALA A 27 -0.81 3.31 3.67
N ARG A 28 -0.99 4.61 3.49
CA ARG A 28 -2.25 5.21 3.05
C ARG A 28 -2.42 4.77 1.60
N ALA A 29 -3.56 4.13 1.31
CA ALA A 29 -3.97 3.98 -0.07
C ALA A 29 -3.99 5.37 -0.72
N ASP A 30 -3.35 5.51 -1.89
CA ASP A 30 -3.34 6.78 -2.61
C ASP A 30 -4.78 7.25 -2.80
N LYS A 31 -5.06 8.48 -2.37
CA LYS A 31 -6.39 9.06 -2.47
C LYS A 31 -6.69 9.27 -3.94
N ILE A 32 -7.83 8.77 -4.42
CA ILE A 32 -8.33 9.03 -5.78
C ILE A 32 -8.25 10.53 -6.05
N VAL A 33 -7.47 10.91 -7.07
CA VAL A 33 -7.23 12.31 -7.42
C VAL A 33 -8.53 12.90 -7.97
N ASP A 34 -9.15 13.84 -7.28
CA ASP A 34 -10.27 14.62 -7.83
C ASP A 34 -9.71 15.69 -8.77
N PRO A 35 -9.95 15.61 -10.10
CA PRO A 35 -9.40 16.57 -11.05
C PRO A 35 -9.84 18.02 -10.79
N LYS A 36 -11.01 18.23 -10.17
CA LYS A 36 -11.52 19.58 -9.88
C LYS A 36 -10.79 20.25 -8.72
N SER A 37 -10.17 19.45 -7.85
CA SER A 37 -9.33 19.93 -6.74
C SER A 37 -7.95 20.38 -7.20
N VAL A 38 -7.58 20.07 -8.45
CA VAL A 38 -6.30 20.44 -9.05
C VAL A 38 -6.46 21.74 -9.84
N ALA A 39 -5.41 22.57 -9.82
CA ALA A 39 -5.36 23.81 -10.58
C ALA A 39 -5.63 23.55 -12.08
N PRO A 40 -6.35 24.46 -12.78
CA PRO A 40 -6.81 24.26 -14.15
C PRO A 40 -5.74 23.79 -15.13
N GLU A 41 -4.52 24.28 -14.98
CA GLU A 41 -3.35 23.97 -15.80
C GLU A 41 -2.88 22.50 -15.70
N PHE A 42 -3.24 21.77 -14.63
CA PHE A 42 -2.87 20.36 -14.44
C PHE A 42 -4.08 19.41 -14.52
N ARG A 43 -5.28 19.91 -14.85
CA ARG A 43 -6.50 19.09 -14.86
C ARG A 43 -6.43 17.94 -15.84
N GLU A 44 -5.86 18.15 -17.02
CA GLU A 44 -5.71 17.08 -18.02
C GLU A 44 -4.87 15.91 -17.46
N ALA A 45 -3.77 16.22 -16.76
CA ALA A 45 -2.94 15.21 -16.10
C ALA A 45 -3.69 14.54 -14.95
N ALA A 46 -4.46 15.31 -14.17
CA ALA A 46 -5.26 14.78 -13.08
C ALA A 46 -6.39 13.85 -13.56
N GLU A 47 -7.03 14.16 -14.69
CA GLU A 47 -8.06 13.32 -15.33
C GLU A 47 -7.47 11.99 -15.83
N LYS A 48 -6.28 12.02 -16.45
CA LYS A 48 -5.57 10.79 -16.86
C LYS A 48 -5.28 9.90 -15.66
N ARG A 49 -4.74 10.48 -14.58
CA ARG A 49 -4.49 9.75 -13.33
C ARG A 49 -5.75 9.24 -12.65
N HIS A 50 -6.83 10.00 -12.73
CA HIS A 50 -8.12 9.60 -12.18
C HIS A 50 -8.68 8.39 -12.93
N ALA A 51 -8.62 8.40 -14.26
CA ALA A 51 -9.04 7.26 -15.09
C ALA A 51 -8.22 5.99 -14.78
N GLU A 52 -6.90 6.11 -14.65
CA GLU A 52 -6.01 5.00 -14.26
C GLU A 52 -6.39 4.43 -12.89
N GLN A 53 -6.61 5.29 -11.89
CA GLN A 53 -6.99 4.87 -10.53
C GLN A 53 -8.35 4.18 -10.50
N LEU A 54 -9.34 4.71 -11.24
CA LEU A 54 -10.65 4.07 -11.35
C LEU A 54 -10.57 2.68 -11.97
N LYS A 55 -9.80 2.52 -13.06
CA LYS A 55 -9.59 1.21 -13.70
C LYS A 55 -8.95 0.21 -12.75
N LEU A 56 -7.93 0.63 -11.99
CA LEU A 56 -7.31 -0.23 -10.96
C LEU A 56 -8.32 -0.65 -9.88
N ILE A 57 -9.16 0.27 -9.41
CA ILE A 57 -10.19 -0.03 -8.41
C ILE A 57 -11.20 -1.04 -8.95
N GLU A 58 -11.65 -0.86 -10.19
CA GLU A 58 -12.54 -1.78 -10.88
C GLU A 58 -11.94 -3.18 -10.98
N CYS A 59 -10.69 -3.28 -11.44
CA CYS A 59 -9.99 -4.57 -11.54
C CYS A 59 -9.79 -5.25 -10.18
N ASN A 60 -9.48 -4.48 -9.13
CA ASN A 60 -9.39 -5.01 -7.78
C ASN A 60 -10.76 -5.50 -7.26
N ASN A 61 -11.85 -4.80 -7.61
CA ASN A 61 -13.19 -5.23 -7.24
C ASN A 61 -13.61 -6.48 -8.01
N ALA A 62 -13.32 -6.57 -9.30
CA ALA A 62 -13.54 -7.77 -10.10
C ALA A 62 -12.81 -8.98 -9.50
N ALA A 63 -11.56 -8.81 -9.07
CA ALA A 63 -10.79 -9.87 -8.41
C ALA A 63 -11.42 -10.33 -7.09
N LYS A 64 -11.97 -9.39 -6.30
CA LYS A 64 -12.70 -9.71 -5.06
C LYS A 64 -13.97 -10.50 -5.35
N VAL A 65 -14.75 -10.09 -6.35
CA VAL A 65 -15.98 -10.80 -6.76
C VAL A 65 -15.66 -12.21 -7.24
N ALA A 66 -14.59 -12.36 -8.03
CA ALA A 66 -14.10 -13.65 -8.50
C ALA A 66 -13.39 -14.49 -7.43
N LYS A 67 -13.24 -13.97 -6.20
CA LYS A 67 -12.57 -14.64 -5.06
C LYS A 67 -11.18 -15.16 -5.41
N ILE A 68 -10.43 -14.39 -6.20
CA ILE A 68 -9.08 -14.77 -6.63
C ILE A 68 -8.19 -14.92 -5.38
N PRO A 69 -7.46 -16.05 -5.25
CA PRO A 69 -6.58 -16.25 -4.10
C PRO A 69 -5.44 -15.22 -4.11
N ARG A 70 -4.94 -14.87 -2.92
CA ARG A 70 -3.91 -13.82 -2.75
C ARG A 70 -2.66 -14.04 -3.61
N ARG A 71 -2.30 -15.30 -3.86
CA ARG A 71 -1.18 -15.68 -4.74
C ARG A 71 -1.38 -15.20 -6.19
N ASP A 72 -2.61 -15.27 -6.69
CA ASP A 72 -2.93 -15.03 -8.11
C ASP A 72 -3.50 -13.62 -8.34
N LEU A 73 -3.76 -12.88 -7.25
CA LEU A 73 -4.38 -11.55 -7.29
C LEU A 73 -3.60 -10.54 -8.13
N ALA A 74 -2.27 -10.50 -8.00
CA ALA A 74 -1.44 -9.54 -8.73
C ALA A 74 -1.49 -9.78 -10.24
N GLN A 75 -1.42 -11.04 -10.67
CA GLN A 75 -1.51 -11.42 -12.06
C GLN A 75 -2.90 -11.09 -12.62
N TYR A 76 -3.97 -11.44 -11.91
CA TYR A 76 -5.34 -11.15 -12.34
C TYR A 76 -5.57 -9.65 -12.52
N VAL A 77 -5.11 -8.83 -11.56
CA VAL A 77 -5.27 -7.37 -11.63
C VAL A 77 -4.46 -6.77 -12.79
N ALA A 78 -3.25 -7.26 -13.05
CA ALA A 78 -2.44 -6.82 -14.19
C ALA A 78 -3.13 -7.14 -15.52
N GLU A 79 -3.57 -8.39 -15.69
CA GLU A 79 -4.29 -8.81 -16.90
C GLU A 79 -5.62 -8.06 -17.10
N CYS A 80 -6.32 -7.71 -16.01
CA CYS A 80 -7.50 -6.88 -16.09
C CYS A 80 -7.18 -5.44 -16.50
N PHE A 81 -6.10 -4.87 -15.96
CA PHE A 81 -5.71 -3.50 -16.24
C PHE A 81 -5.21 -3.30 -17.68
N ASP A 82 -4.57 -4.32 -18.27
CA ASP A 82 -4.06 -4.26 -19.64
C ASP A 82 -5.13 -4.52 -20.71
N LYS A 83 -6.30 -5.04 -20.35
CA LYS A 83 -7.41 -5.23 -21.30
C LYS A 83 -7.92 -3.87 -21.80
N PRO A 84 -8.12 -3.72 -23.12
CA PRO A 84 -8.62 -2.47 -23.71
C PRO A 84 -10.06 -2.17 -23.29
#